data_AF-A0A2V7YYW5-F1
#
_entry.id   AF-A0A2V7YYW5-F1
#
_cell.length_a   1.000
_cell.length_b   1.000
_cell.length_c   1.000
_cell.angle_alpha   90.00
_cell.angle_beta   90.00
_cell.angle_gamma   90.00
#
_symmetry.space_group_name_H-M   'P 1'
#
loop_
_entity.id
_entity.type
_entity.pdbx_description
1 polymer ?
#
loop_
_entity_poly.entity_id
_entity_poly.type
_entity_poly.pdbx_seq_one_letter_code
_entity_poly.pdbx_strand_id
1 'polypeptide(L)'
;MIEMVRRYLRQKYGSVGFSLALGILAIIETFTFANGGGRGGFVVVHWGIFLLAAGSVSRDVSSGALQMILSRPIRRTEYLFGRYLGILASYGLFLMATSAAIFLVVRLTSGPAREEASLASLALLAGDAFLDGAFQAAILLMFSTFLPGIADLLGLLVLFLVLHLPPWNRTWLRNASDAAKDNLLPQVSWNEALRGDGILGAATGRWVFALTVYLVVAALIFSRRELPYGQD
;
A
#
# COMPACT_ATOMS: atom_id res chain seq x y z
N MET A 1 -0.56 3.27 20.06
CA MET A 1 -0.73 3.14 18.58
C MET A 1 -1.10 4.46 17.89
N ILE A 2 -2.15 5.17 18.31
CA ILE A 2 -2.58 6.45 17.68
C ILE A 2 -1.44 7.49 17.56
N GLU A 3 -0.64 7.64 18.61
CA GLU A 3 0.50 8.58 18.61
C GLU A 3 1.56 8.22 17.56
N MET A 4 1.78 6.93 17.26
CA MET A 4 2.71 6.49 16.22
C MET A 4 2.21 6.81 14.82
N VAL A 5 0.91 6.60 14.58
CA VAL A 5 0.22 7.00 13.34
C VAL A 5 0.37 8.51 13.11
N ARG A 6 0.10 9.31 14.15
CA ARG A 6 0.22 10.77 14.09
C ARG A 6 1.65 11.22 13.78
N ARG A 7 2.66 10.62 14.40
CA ARG A 7 4.07 10.93 14.13
C ARG A 7 4.47 10.59 12.70
N TYR A 8 4.05 9.44 12.21
CA TYR A 8 4.30 9.04 10.82
C TYR A 8 3.69 10.04 9.83
N LEU A 9 2.42 10.42 10.05
CA LEU A 9 1.75 11.44 9.24
C LEU A 9 2.56 12.76 9.23
N ARG A 10 2.96 13.24 10.40
CA ARG A 10 3.74 14.48 10.52
C ARG A 10 5.11 14.37 9.84
N GLN A 11 5.78 13.23 9.96
CA GLN A 11 7.09 12.98 9.35
C GLN A 11 7.00 13.00 7.82
N LYS A 12 5.99 12.34 7.23
CA LYS A 12 5.84 12.24 5.78
C LYS A 12 5.33 13.56 5.17
N TYR A 13 4.24 14.11 5.68
CA TYR A 13 3.67 15.35 5.15
C TYR A 13 4.49 16.60 5.50
N GLY A 14 5.40 16.52 6.49
CA GLY A 14 6.37 17.58 6.77
C GLY A 14 7.48 17.70 5.71
N SER A 15 7.67 16.69 4.86
CA SER A 15 8.63 16.75 3.75
C SER A 15 7.98 17.38 2.52
N VAL A 16 8.49 18.55 2.09
CA VAL A 16 7.99 19.27 0.91
C VAL A 16 8.07 18.40 -0.34
N GLY A 17 9.20 17.71 -0.56
CA GLY A 17 9.37 16.83 -1.73
C GLY A 17 8.38 15.68 -1.75
N PHE A 18 8.06 15.12 -0.58
CA PHE A 18 7.08 14.04 -0.47
C PHE A 18 5.65 14.51 -0.78
N SER A 19 5.24 15.63 -0.19
CA SER A 19 3.93 16.22 -0.42
C SER A 19 3.76 16.67 -1.88
N LEU A 20 4.82 17.20 -2.51
CA LEU A 20 4.83 17.52 -3.95
C LEU A 20 4.66 16.27 -4.81
N ALA A 21 5.37 15.18 -4.51
CA ALA A 21 5.24 13.93 -5.27
C ALA A 21 3.80 13.38 -5.21
N LEU A 22 3.18 13.35 -4.02
CA LEU A 22 1.78 12.96 -3.89
C LEU A 22 0.84 13.94 -4.64
N GLY A 23 1.09 15.25 -4.52
CA GLY A 23 0.32 16.26 -5.24
C GLY A 23 0.37 16.06 -6.76
N ILE A 24 1.56 15.78 -7.32
CA ILE A 24 1.73 15.48 -8.74
C ILE A 24 0.93 14.24 -9.14
N LEU A 25 1.01 13.14 -8.37
CA LEU A 25 0.23 11.92 -8.66
C LEU A 25 -1.29 12.21 -8.66
N ALA A 26 -1.77 12.98 -7.67
CA ALA A 26 -3.18 13.35 -7.59
C ALA A 26 -3.62 14.23 -8.78
N ILE A 27 -2.79 15.17 -9.20
CA ILE A 27 -3.06 16.04 -10.35
C ILE A 27 -3.11 15.21 -11.63
N ILE A 28 -2.13 14.33 -11.86
CA ILE A 28 -2.10 13.47 -13.05
C ILE A 28 -3.36 12.60 -13.09
N GLU A 29 -3.72 11.93 -12.00
CA GLU A 29 -4.94 11.12 -11.94
C GLU A 29 -6.19 11.96 -12.21
N THR A 30 -6.26 13.17 -11.65
CA THR A 30 -7.38 14.08 -11.87
C THR A 30 -7.56 14.45 -13.34
N PHE A 31 -6.46 14.74 -14.03
CA PHE A 31 -6.48 14.99 -15.47
C PHE A 31 -6.84 13.74 -16.27
N THR A 32 -6.28 12.59 -15.93
CA THR A 32 -6.60 11.31 -16.60
C THR A 32 -8.08 10.99 -16.47
N PHE A 33 -8.66 11.16 -15.28
CA PHE A 33 -10.07 10.93 -15.02
C PHE A 33 -10.96 11.91 -15.79
N ALA A 34 -10.64 13.22 -15.75
CA ALA A 34 -11.40 14.25 -16.45
C ALA A 34 -11.44 14.05 -17.98
N ASN A 35 -10.41 13.43 -18.55
CA ASN A 35 -10.32 13.09 -19.98
C ASN A 35 -10.92 11.70 -20.34
N GLY A 36 -11.63 11.05 -19.41
CA GLY A 36 -12.30 9.76 -19.64
C GLY A 36 -11.43 8.52 -19.45
N GLY A 37 -10.19 8.68 -18.96
CA GLY A 37 -9.28 7.57 -18.65
C GLY A 37 -9.59 6.83 -17.35
N GLY A 38 -10.53 7.33 -16.53
CA GLY A 38 -10.84 6.79 -15.20
C GLY A 38 -11.74 5.56 -15.16
N ARG A 39 -12.17 5.04 -16.32
CA ARG A 39 -13.15 3.92 -16.40
C ARG A 39 -12.60 2.59 -15.87
N GLY A 40 -11.27 2.44 -15.77
CA GLY A 40 -10.60 1.20 -15.37
C GLY A 40 -10.11 1.14 -13.92
N GLY A 41 -10.30 2.18 -13.10
CA GLY A 41 -9.72 2.25 -11.75
C GLY A 41 -8.81 3.47 -11.54
N PHE A 42 -8.34 3.65 -10.31
CA PHE A 42 -7.25 4.59 -10.02
C PHE A 42 -5.91 3.95 -10.36
N VAL A 43 -5.23 4.48 -11.40
CA VAL A 43 -4.01 3.84 -11.94
C VAL A 43 -2.74 4.54 -11.43
N VAL A 44 -2.73 5.87 -11.43
CA VAL A 44 -1.57 6.70 -11.10
C VAL A 44 -1.49 6.90 -9.58
N VAL A 45 -2.63 7.16 -8.96
CA VAL A 45 -2.73 7.32 -7.49
C VAL A 45 -2.40 6.03 -6.74
N HIS A 46 -2.54 4.87 -7.39
CA HIS A 46 -2.07 3.59 -6.85
C HIS A 46 -0.58 3.66 -6.43
N TRP A 47 0.25 4.37 -7.19
CA TRP A 47 1.68 4.49 -6.90
C TRP A 47 2.00 5.24 -5.60
N GLY A 48 1.03 6.00 -5.06
CA GLY A 48 1.17 6.70 -3.78
C GLY A 48 1.48 5.75 -2.62
N ILE A 49 1.02 4.50 -2.69
CA ILE A 49 1.29 3.51 -1.63
C ILE A 49 2.78 3.16 -1.55
N PHE A 50 3.46 3.06 -2.70
CA PHE A 50 4.90 2.78 -2.75
C PHE A 50 5.69 3.94 -2.16
N LEU A 51 5.32 5.19 -2.46
CA LEU A 51 5.97 6.36 -1.88
C LEU A 51 5.84 6.39 -0.34
N LEU A 52 4.65 6.02 0.17
CA LEU A 52 4.39 5.95 1.60
C LEU A 52 5.17 4.81 2.26
N ALA A 53 5.02 3.59 1.76
CA ALA A 53 5.52 2.37 2.38
C ALA A 53 7.03 2.14 2.19
N ALA A 54 7.62 2.61 1.08
CA ALA A 54 9.02 2.35 0.75
C ALA A 54 9.99 2.88 1.81
N GLY A 55 10.88 1.99 2.24
CA GLY A 55 11.86 2.20 3.29
C GLY A 55 11.25 2.64 4.63
N SER A 56 9.96 2.37 4.87
CA SER A 56 9.26 2.91 6.04
C SER A 56 9.83 2.42 7.37
N VAL A 57 10.33 1.19 7.44
CA VAL A 57 10.98 0.66 8.65
C VAL A 57 12.49 0.77 8.53
N SER A 58 13.04 0.40 7.37
CA SER A 58 14.49 0.36 7.13
C SER A 58 15.18 1.73 7.33
N ARG A 59 14.53 2.84 6.94
CA ARG A 59 15.07 4.20 7.14
C ARG A 59 15.11 4.62 8.61
N ASP A 60 14.13 4.20 9.40
CA ASP A 60 14.14 4.47 10.85
C ASP A 60 15.24 3.68 11.55
N VAL A 61 15.52 2.45 11.08
CA VAL A 61 16.64 1.64 11.56
C VAL A 61 17.96 2.31 11.18
N SER A 62 18.16 2.69 9.92
CA SER A 62 19.42 3.25 9.42
C SER A 62 19.74 4.64 9.97
N SER A 63 18.71 5.44 10.29
CA SER A 63 18.89 6.78 10.88
C SER A 63 19.08 6.76 12.40
N GLY A 64 19.02 5.59 13.05
CA GLY A 64 19.00 5.47 14.51
C GLY A 64 17.71 5.98 15.18
N ALA A 65 16.77 6.53 14.41
CA ALA A 65 15.49 7.04 14.92
C ALA A 65 14.69 5.96 15.65
N LEU A 66 14.81 4.70 15.22
CA LEU A 66 14.14 3.58 15.87
C LEU A 66 14.59 3.41 17.33
N GLN A 67 15.87 3.63 17.65
CA GLN A 67 16.37 3.52 19.02
C GLN A 67 15.78 4.62 19.91
N MET A 68 15.70 5.85 19.39
CA MET A 68 15.04 6.95 20.09
C MET A 68 13.56 6.67 20.34
N ILE A 69 12.86 6.02 19.39
CA ILE A 69 11.45 5.67 19.55
C ILE A 69 11.27 4.55 20.58
N LEU A 70 12.11 3.52 20.54
CA LEU A 70 12.06 2.36 21.45
C LEU A 70 12.66 2.63 22.83
N SER A 71 13.27 3.81 23.06
CA SER A 71 13.64 4.27 24.41
C SER A 71 12.42 4.48 25.32
N ARG A 72 11.25 4.66 24.72
CA ARG A 72 9.95 4.70 25.41
C ARG A 72 9.41 3.27 25.57
N PRO A 73 8.50 3.00 26.53
CA PRO A 73 7.92 1.67 26.74
C PRO A 73 6.91 1.32 25.63
N ILE A 74 7.39 1.24 24.39
CA ILE A 74 6.64 0.85 23.19
C ILE A 74 7.20 -0.48 22.71
N ARG A 75 6.34 -1.47 22.54
CA ARG A 75 6.77 -2.79 22.04
C ARG A 75 7.13 -2.69 20.57
N ARG A 76 8.08 -3.52 20.11
CA ARG A 76 8.47 -3.60 18.69
C ARG A 76 7.28 -3.90 17.77
N THR A 77 6.37 -4.76 18.21
CA THR A 77 5.13 -5.08 17.48
C THR A 77 4.18 -3.89 17.41
N GLU A 78 4.02 -3.14 18.50
CA GLU A 78 3.20 -1.91 18.53
C GLU A 78 3.75 -0.82 17.61
N TYR A 79 5.08 -0.69 17.54
CA TYR A 79 5.74 0.17 16.57
C TYR A 79 5.37 -0.26 15.14
N LEU A 80 5.54 -1.55 14.82
CA LEU A 80 5.34 -2.08 13.47
C LEU A 80 3.88 -1.94 13.00
N PHE A 81 2.91 -2.32 13.84
CA PHE A 81 1.49 -2.13 13.54
C PHE A 81 1.11 -0.64 13.50
N GLY A 82 1.68 0.19 14.37
CA GLY A 82 1.50 1.63 14.31
C GLY A 82 2.02 2.24 13.00
N ARG A 83 3.13 1.70 12.46
CA ARG A 83 3.70 2.10 11.17
C ARG A 83 2.81 1.68 10.00
N TYR A 84 2.35 0.43 10.01
CA TYR A 84 1.40 -0.09 9.02
C TYR A 84 0.12 0.74 8.97
N LEU A 85 -0.54 0.96 10.12
CA LEU A 85 -1.73 1.80 10.21
C LEU A 85 -1.45 3.26 9.84
N GLY A 86 -0.25 3.77 10.10
CA GLY A 86 0.20 5.08 9.66
C GLY A 86 0.23 5.21 8.14
N ILE A 87 0.81 4.20 7.47
CA ILE A 87 0.84 4.11 6.00
C ILE A 87 -0.58 4.08 5.45
N LEU A 88 -1.47 3.23 6.00
CA LEU A 88 -2.86 3.14 5.56
C LEU A 88 -3.62 4.45 5.78
N ALA A 89 -3.48 5.08 6.95
CA ALA A 89 -4.14 6.34 7.24
C ALA A 89 -3.69 7.45 6.28
N SER A 90 -2.39 7.57 6.02
CA SER A 90 -1.86 8.51 5.02
C SER A 90 -2.41 8.22 3.63
N TYR A 91 -2.45 6.94 3.24
CA TYR A 91 -2.91 6.56 1.92
C TYR A 91 -4.41 6.83 1.76
N GLY A 92 -5.24 6.49 2.75
CA GLY A 92 -6.66 6.82 2.76
C GLY A 92 -6.90 8.33 2.67
N LEU A 93 -6.17 9.15 3.43
CA LEU A 93 -6.26 10.62 3.33
C LEU A 93 -5.89 11.11 1.93
N PHE A 94 -4.84 10.55 1.33
CA PHE A 94 -4.41 10.86 -0.03
C PHE A 94 -5.47 10.48 -1.09
N LEU A 95 -6.08 9.30 -0.97
CA LEU A 95 -7.17 8.86 -1.85
C LEU A 95 -8.41 9.75 -1.72
N MET A 96 -8.78 10.12 -0.48
CA MET A 96 -9.90 11.03 -0.24
C MET A 96 -9.66 12.41 -0.84
N ALA A 97 -8.46 12.97 -0.62
CA ALA A 97 -8.08 14.26 -1.19
C ALA A 97 -8.11 14.24 -2.72
N THR A 98 -7.61 13.14 -3.33
CA THR A 98 -7.63 12.97 -4.78
C THR A 98 -9.04 12.81 -5.31
N SER A 99 -9.88 12.01 -4.65
CA SER A 99 -11.29 11.84 -5.02
C SER A 99 -12.06 13.16 -4.95
N ALA A 100 -11.79 13.98 -3.93
CA ALA A 100 -12.37 15.31 -3.80
C ALA A 100 -11.90 16.26 -4.92
N ALA A 101 -10.61 16.21 -5.30
CA ALA A 101 -10.06 16.98 -6.40
C ALA A 101 -10.69 16.57 -7.75
N ILE A 102 -10.82 15.27 -8.01
CA ILE A 102 -11.51 14.72 -9.19
C ILE A 102 -12.94 15.22 -9.23
N PHE A 103 -13.68 15.07 -8.13
CA PHE A 103 -15.06 15.51 -8.05
C PHE A 103 -15.19 17.01 -8.35
N LEU A 104 -14.32 17.84 -7.76
CA LEU A 104 -14.33 19.29 -8.00
C LEU A 104 -14.03 19.64 -9.46
N VAL A 105 -12.95 19.11 -10.02
CA VAL A 105 -12.52 19.40 -11.40
C VAL A 105 -13.58 18.97 -12.40
N VAL A 106 -14.11 17.76 -12.25
CA VAL A 106 -15.15 17.24 -13.16
C VAL A 106 -16.42 18.10 -13.09
N ARG A 107 -16.78 18.63 -11.91
CA ARG A 107 -17.94 19.53 -11.76
C ARG A 107 -17.72 20.89 -12.42
N LEU A 108 -16.47 21.37 -12.48
CA LEU A 108 -16.09 22.61 -13.14
C LEU A 108 -15.95 22.46 -14.66
N THR A 109 -15.74 21.24 -15.16
CA THR A 109 -15.62 20.95 -16.59
C THR A 109 -16.93 20.48 -17.22
N SER A 110 -17.26 20.95 -18.42
CA SER A 110 -18.40 20.47 -19.22
C SER A 110 -18.01 19.25 -20.05
N GLY A 111 -17.64 18.15 -19.37
CA GLY A 111 -17.16 16.92 -20.01
C GLY A 111 -18.09 15.72 -19.78
N PRO A 112 -17.98 14.66 -20.61
CA PRO A 112 -18.75 13.42 -20.48
C PRO A 112 -18.51 12.71 -19.13
N ALA A 113 -17.37 12.97 -18.48
CA ALA A 113 -17.05 12.45 -17.14
C ALA A 113 -17.99 12.96 -16.04
N ARG A 114 -18.79 14.01 -16.29
CA ARG A 114 -19.67 14.64 -15.29
C ARG A 114 -20.81 13.74 -14.82
N GLU A 115 -21.32 12.89 -15.70
CA GLU A 115 -22.37 11.93 -15.36
C GLU A 115 -21.79 10.69 -14.64
N GLU A 116 -20.55 10.32 -14.98
CA GLU A 116 -19.85 9.18 -14.39
C GLU A 116 -19.29 9.48 -12.99
N ALA A 117 -18.87 10.73 -12.72
CA ALA A 117 -18.30 11.15 -11.44
C ALA A 117 -19.35 11.39 -10.35
N SER A 118 -19.93 10.30 -9.84
CA SER A 118 -20.73 10.32 -8.61
C SER A 118 -19.83 10.13 -7.38
N LEU A 119 -20.20 10.73 -6.24
CA LEU A 119 -19.47 10.51 -4.97
C LEU A 119 -19.39 9.03 -4.60
N ALA A 120 -20.45 8.26 -4.87
CA ALA A 120 -20.48 6.82 -4.64
C ALA A 120 -19.47 6.07 -5.52
N SER A 121 -19.38 6.40 -6.81
CA SER A 121 -18.41 5.78 -7.72
C SER A 121 -16.96 6.07 -7.31
N LEU A 122 -16.65 7.32 -6.94
CA LEU A 122 -15.31 7.69 -6.48
C LEU A 122 -14.97 7.03 -5.14
N ALA A 123 -15.95 6.88 -4.24
CA ALA A 123 -15.75 6.17 -2.98
C ALA A 123 -15.47 4.68 -3.20
N LEU A 124 -16.16 4.03 -4.15
CA LEU A 124 -15.89 2.63 -4.52
C LEU A 124 -14.50 2.47 -5.14
N LEU A 125 -14.11 3.36 -6.06
CA LEU A 125 -12.77 3.35 -6.67
C LEU A 125 -11.66 3.59 -5.62
N ALA A 126 -11.89 4.52 -4.69
CA ALA A 126 -10.99 4.76 -3.58
C ALA A 126 -10.92 3.55 -2.64
N GLY A 127 -12.03 2.87 -2.37
CA GLY A 127 -12.07 1.66 -1.55
C GLY A 127 -11.30 0.49 -2.17
N ASP A 128 -11.47 0.29 -3.48
CA ASP A 128 -10.76 -0.71 -4.27
C ASP A 128 -9.24 -0.47 -4.22
N ALA A 129 -8.80 0.74 -4.58
CA ALA A 129 -7.39 1.13 -4.50
C ALA A 129 -6.84 1.04 -3.06
N PHE A 130 -7.63 1.41 -2.05
CA PHE A 130 -7.22 1.34 -0.65
C PHE A 130 -6.93 -0.08 -0.20
N LEU A 131 -7.79 -1.04 -0.54
CA LEU A 131 -7.63 -2.45 -0.15
C LEU A 131 -6.44 -3.08 -0.88
N ASP A 132 -6.27 -2.82 -2.17
CA ASP A 132 -5.08 -3.27 -2.90
C ASP A 132 -3.79 -2.64 -2.34
N GLY A 133 -3.82 -1.34 -2.06
CA GLY A 133 -2.72 -0.65 -1.40
C GLY A 133 -2.42 -1.21 0.00
N ALA A 134 -3.44 -1.60 0.76
CA ALA A 134 -3.26 -2.15 2.10
C ALA A 134 -2.49 -3.48 2.08
N PHE A 135 -2.74 -4.29 1.06
CA PHE A 135 -2.01 -5.53 0.82
C PHE A 135 -0.54 -5.27 0.45
N GLN A 136 -0.31 -4.38 -0.51
CA GLN A 136 1.04 -4.04 -0.95
C GLN A 136 1.87 -3.40 0.17
N ALA A 137 1.24 -2.58 1.01
CA ALA A 137 1.87 -2.01 2.19
C ALA A 137 2.33 -3.08 3.19
N ALA A 138 1.58 -4.17 3.36
CA ALA A 138 1.99 -5.27 4.24
C ALA A 138 3.21 -6.01 3.69
N ILE A 139 3.24 -6.27 2.38
CA ILE A 139 4.39 -6.90 1.71
C ILE A 139 5.64 -6.01 1.81
N LEU A 140 5.50 -4.71 1.50
CA LEU A 140 6.61 -3.76 1.58
C LEU A 140 7.11 -3.61 2.99
N LEU A 141 6.21 -3.52 3.97
CA LEU A 141 6.58 -3.43 5.38
C LEU A 141 7.31 -4.69 5.83
N MET A 142 6.88 -5.88 5.41
CA MET A 142 7.61 -7.13 5.62
C MET A 142 9.04 -7.05 5.07
N PHE A 143 9.21 -6.69 3.80
CA PHE A 143 10.53 -6.55 3.19
C PHE A 143 11.39 -5.48 3.89
N SER A 144 10.78 -4.36 4.31
CA SER A 144 11.44 -3.26 5.01
C SER A 144 12.01 -3.68 6.39
N THR A 145 11.52 -4.80 6.96
CA THR A 145 12.05 -5.30 8.24
C THR A 145 13.44 -5.94 8.13
N PHE A 146 13.88 -6.35 6.95
CA PHE A 146 15.19 -6.99 6.75
C PHE A 146 16.01 -6.41 5.59
N LEU A 147 15.38 -5.80 4.58
CA LEU A 147 16.08 -5.12 3.50
C LEU A 147 16.42 -3.67 3.86
N PRO A 148 17.64 -3.18 3.56
CA PRO A 148 18.04 -1.81 3.86
C PRO A 148 17.48 -0.80 2.86
N GLY A 149 17.20 0.42 3.32
CA GLY A 149 16.78 1.54 2.47
C GLY A 149 15.52 1.24 1.64
N ILE A 150 15.57 1.56 0.34
CA ILE A 150 14.46 1.32 -0.61
C ILE A 150 14.51 -0.06 -1.27
N ALA A 151 15.36 -0.97 -0.79
CA ALA A 151 15.46 -2.32 -1.36
C ALA A 151 14.20 -3.16 -1.12
N ASP A 152 13.28 -2.72 -0.25
CA ASP A 152 11.95 -3.31 -0.12
C ASP A 152 11.12 -3.23 -1.40
N LEU A 153 11.27 -2.17 -2.18
CA LEU A 153 10.69 -2.08 -3.53
C LEU A 153 11.29 -3.11 -4.49
N LEU A 154 12.60 -3.37 -4.40
CA LEU A 154 13.24 -4.41 -5.19
C LEU A 154 12.76 -5.81 -4.77
N GLY A 155 12.57 -6.04 -3.47
CA GLY A 155 11.98 -7.27 -2.96
C GLY A 155 10.58 -7.52 -3.53
N LEU A 156 9.74 -6.48 -3.54
CA LEU A 156 8.42 -6.55 -4.17
C LEU A 156 8.51 -6.81 -5.68
N LEU A 157 9.42 -6.13 -6.39
CA LEU A 157 9.62 -6.33 -7.83
C LEU A 157 10.07 -7.75 -8.15
N VAL A 158 11.00 -8.30 -7.37
CA VAL A 158 11.46 -9.69 -7.53
C VAL A 158 10.31 -10.67 -7.24
N LEU A 159 9.52 -10.43 -6.18
CA LEU A 159 8.34 -11.25 -5.90
C LEU A 159 7.37 -11.25 -7.09
N PHE A 160 7.07 -10.08 -7.64
CA PHE A 160 6.19 -9.94 -8.80
C PHE A 160 6.76 -10.64 -10.02
N LEU A 161 8.06 -10.46 -10.30
CA LEU A 161 8.75 -11.07 -11.42
C LEU A 161 8.71 -12.59 -11.31
N VAL A 162 9.14 -13.14 -10.17
CA VAL A 162 9.18 -14.59 -9.91
C VAL A 162 7.81 -15.22 -10.08
N LEU A 163 6.77 -14.57 -9.54
CA LEU A 163 5.41 -15.07 -9.70
C LEU A 163 4.94 -14.98 -11.15
N HIS A 164 5.28 -13.94 -11.91
CA HIS A 164 4.82 -13.79 -13.30
C HIS A 164 5.70 -14.49 -14.35
N LEU A 165 6.76 -15.20 -13.96
CA LEU A 165 7.57 -15.95 -14.90
C LEU A 165 6.71 -17.01 -15.62
N PRO A 166 6.89 -17.19 -16.95
CA PRO A 166 6.20 -18.24 -17.68
C PRO A 166 6.58 -19.59 -17.06
N PRO A 167 5.60 -20.43 -16.68
CA PRO A 167 5.92 -21.76 -16.19
C PRO A 167 6.61 -22.53 -17.32
N TRP A 168 7.78 -23.09 -17.03
CA TRP A 168 8.39 -24.07 -17.92
C TRP A 168 7.39 -25.19 -18.22
N ASN A 169 7.52 -25.85 -19.38
CA ASN A 169 6.57 -26.80 -20.00
C ASN A 169 6.13 -28.02 -19.14
N ARG A 170 6.45 -28.06 -17.84
CA ARG A 170 6.02 -29.09 -16.89
C ARG A 170 4.73 -28.65 -16.19
N THR A 171 3.70 -29.48 -16.31
CA THR A 171 2.36 -29.26 -15.72
C THR A 171 2.40 -29.02 -14.20
N TRP A 172 3.27 -29.72 -13.48
CA TRP A 172 3.40 -29.54 -12.03
C TRP A 172 3.98 -28.16 -11.64
N LEU A 173 4.88 -27.59 -12.46
CA LEU A 173 5.42 -26.24 -12.24
C LEU A 173 4.36 -25.18 -12.46
N ARG A 174 3.51 -25.35 -13.48
CA ARG A 174 2.36 -24.46 -13.71
C ARG A 174 1.41 -24.48 -12.52
N ASN A 175 1.01 -25.67 -12.07
CA ASN A 175 0.11 -25.80 -10.93
C ASN A 175 0.71 -25.21 -9.64
N ALA A 176 2.00 -25.40 -9.40
CA ALA A 176 2.69 -24.80 -8.26
C ALA A 176 2.78 -23.27 -8.36
N SER A 177 3.06 -22.73 -9.55
CA SER A 177 3.07 -21.30 -9.82
C SER A 177 1.68 -20.68 -9.62
N ASP A 178 0.63 -21.32 -10.15
CA ASP A 178 -0.74 -20.84 -10.03
C ASP A 178 -1.19 -20.88 -8.56
N ALA A 179 -0.88 -21.96 -7.84
CA ALA A 179 -1.12 -22.03 -6.40
C ALA A 179 -0.33 -20.96 -5.62
N ALA A 180 0.92 -20.68 -5.99
CA ALA A 180 1.71 -19.64 -5.36
C ALA A 180 1.12 -18.25 -5.61
N LYS A 181 0.72 -17.93 -6.85
CA LYS A 181 0.03 -16.67 -7.18
C LYS A 181 -1.24 -16.51 -6.38
N ASP A 182 -2.09 -17.53 -6.39
CA ASP A 182 -3.39 -17.55 -5.73
C ASP A 182 -3.32 -17.31 -4.22
N ASN A 183 -2.22 -17.74 -3.58
CA ASN A 183 -2.06 -17.64 -2.13
C ASN A 183 -1.16 -16.47 -1.70
N LEU A 184 -0.16 -16.09 -2.50
CA LEU A 184 0.80 -15.03 -2.15
C LEU A 184 0.40 -13.66 -2.68
N LEU A 185 -0.29 -13.61 -3.82
CA LEU A 185 -0.83 -12.41 -4.45
C LEU A 185 -2.30 -12.65 -4.89
N PRO A 186 -3.20 -13.00 -3.95
CA PRO A 186 -4.61 -13.20 -4.27
C PRO A 186 -5.18 -11.93 -4.89
N GLN A 187 -5.67 -12.05 -6.13
CA GLN A 187 -6.38 -10.99 -6.82
C GLN A 187 -7.85 -11.01 -6.38
N VAL A 188 -8.32 -9.89 -5.84
CA VAL A 188 -9.71 -9.72 -5.41
C VAL A 188 -10.26 -8.52 -6.17
N SER A 189 -11.39 -8.71 -6.85
CA SER A 189 -12.13 -7.60 -7.45
C SER A 189 -12.85 -6.81 -6.35
N TRP A 190 -12.14 -5.92 -5.66
CA TRP A 190 -12.72 -5.22 -4.51
C TRP A 190 -13.91 -4.36 -4.86
N ASN A 191 -13.99 -3.83 -6.08
CA ASN A 191 -15.18 -3.15 -6.57
C ASN A 191 -16.45 -4.05 -6.53
N GLU A 192 -16.33 -5.34 -6.85
CA GLU A 192 -17.45 -6.30 -6.75
C GLU A 192 -17.75 -6.62 -5.28
N ALA A 193 -16.71 -6.89 -4.49
CA ALA A 193 -16.83 -7.15 -3.05
C ALA A 193 -17.49 -5.98 -2.30
N LEU A 194 -17.10 -4.75 -2.58
CA LEU A 194 -17.64 -3.54 -1.95
C LEU A 194 -19.09 -3.25 -2.37
N ARG A 195 -19.54 -3.78 -3.52
CA ARG A 195 -20.96 -3.74 -3.93
C ARG A 195 -21.81 -4.81 -3.27
N GLY A 196 -21.20 -5.74 -2.53
CA GLY A 196 -21.89 -6.82 -1.82
C GLY A 196 -21.65 -8.21 -2.42
N ASP A 197 -21.02 -8.30 -3.59
CA ASP A 197 -20.84 -9.56 -4.30
C ASP A 197 -19.56 -10.27 -3.87
N GLY A 198 -19.65 -11.49 -3.37
CA GLY A 198 -18.46 -12.30 -3.10
C GLY A 198 -17.60 -11.83 -1.92
N ILE A 199 -18.12 -11.04 -0.98
CA ILE A 199 -17.40 -10.61 0.24
C ILE A 199 -16.81 -11.81 1.00
N LEU A 200 -17.55 -12.91 1.10
CA LEU A 200 -17.10 -14.15 1.75
C LEU A 200 -16.52 -15.17 0.75
N GLY A 201 -16.15 -14.71 -0.44
CA GLY A 201 -15.54 -15.53 -1.47
C GLY A 201 -14.16 -16.06 -1.07
N ALA A 202 -13.75 -17.16 -1.70
CA ALA A 202 -12.45 -17.77 -1.47
C ALA A 202 -11.28 -16.79 -1.71
N ALA A 203 -11.41 -15.89 -2.69
CA ALA A 203 -10.40 -14.87 -2.99
C ALA A 203 -10.21 -13.90 -1.82
N THR A 204 -11.30 -13.37 -1.24
CA THR A 204 -11.26 -12.50 -0.06
C THR A 204 -10.66 -13.22 1.15
N GLY A 205 -11.02 -14.49 1.37
CA GLY A 205 -10.44 -15.30 2.43
C GLY A 205 -8.92 -15.49 2.28
N ARG A 206 -8.46 -15.81 1.06
CA ARG A 206 -7.02 -15.92 0.75
C ARG A 206 -6.31 -14.59 0.94
N TRP A 207 -6.93 -13.47 0.57
CA TRP A 207 -6.38 -12.14 0.77
C TRP A 207 -6.17 -11.79 2.24
N VAL A 208 -7.20 -11.99 3.08
CA VAL A 208 -7.11 -11.74 4.53
C VAL A 208 -6.04 -12.63 5.16
N PHE A 209 -5.99 -13.91 4.75
CA PHE A 209 -4.99 -14.85 5.21
C PHE A 209 -3.57 -14.40 4.83
N ALA A 210 -3.34 -14.11 3.55
CA ALA A 210 -2.04 -13.67 3.04
C ALA A 210 -1.58 -12.37 3.72
N LEU A 211 -2.48 -11.38 3.86
CA LEU A 211 -2.21 -10.14 4.58
C LEU A 211 -1.75 -10.41 6.01
N THR A 212 -2.47 -11.28 6.72
CA THR A 212 -2.15 -11.66 8.09
C THR A 212 -0.79 -12.35 8.16
N VAL A 213 -0.50 -13.28 7.25
CA VAL A 213 0.79 -13.97 7.18
C VAL A 213 1.93 -12.99 6.96
N TYR A 214 1.82 -12.06 6.02
CA TYR A 214 2.87 -11.04 5.79
C TYR A 214 3.13 -10.17 7.01
N LEU A 215 2.08 -9.72 7.70
CA LEU A 215 2.22 -8.91 8.93
C LEU A 215 2.81 -9.71 10.09
N VAL A 216 2.42 -10.98 10.26
CA VAL A 216 2.97 -11.87 11.29
C VAL A 216 4.45 -12.16 11.02
N VAL A 217 4.81 -12.48 9.78
CA VAL A 217 6.21 -12.71 9.38
C VAL A 217 7.03 -11.46 9.61
N ALA A 218 6.53 -10.29 9.23
CA ALA A 218 7.18 -9.00 9.50
C ALA A 218 7.43 -8.80 11.00
N ALA A 219 6.42 -9.06 11.84
CA ALA A 219 6.54 -8.93 13.30
C ALA A 219 7.56 -9.92 13.90
N LEU A 220 7.57 -11.16 13.41
CA LEU A 220 8.53 -12.19 13.86
C LEU A 220 9.97 -11.83 13.47
N ILE A 221 10.22 -11.43 12.22
CA ILE A 221 11.55 -11.00 11.76
C ILE A 221 12.01 -9.78 12.57
N PHE A 222 11.14 -8.77 12.72
CA PHE A 222 11.48 -7.53 13.42
C PHE A 222 11.73 -7.73 14.92
N SER A 223 11.02 -8.67 15.55
CA SER A 223 11.23 -8.99 16.97
C SER A 223 12.57 -9.66 17.24
N ARG A 224 13.07 -10.47 16.30
CA ARG A 224 14.36 -11.19 16.43
C ARG A 224 15.56 -10.37 15.97
N ARG A 225 15.36 -9.30 15.20
CA ARG A 225 16.45 -8.50 14.66
C ARG A 225 17.24 -7.80 15.75
N GLU A 226 18.54 -8.01 15.77
CA GLU A 226 19.47 -7.21 16.58
C GLU A 226 19.54 -5.81 15.97
N LEU A 227 19.24 -4.80 16.77
CA LEU A 227 19.35 -3.42 16.33
C LEU A 227 20.83 -3.07 16.40
N PRO A 228 21.47 -2.67 15.29
CA PRO A 228 22.86 -2.24 15.34
C PRO A 228 22.95 -1.09 16.34
N TYR A 229 23.66 -1.31 17.45
CA TYR A 229 24.07 -0.25 18.35
C TYR A 229 25.03 0.65 17.58
N GLY A 230 24.88 1.97 17.75
CA GLY A 230 25.61 2.98 16.97
C GLY A 230 27.05 2.57 16.73
N GLN A 231 27.38 2.28 15.46
CA GLN A 231 28.73 2.42 14.98
C GLN A 231 28.78 3.86 14.48
N ASP A 232 29.59 4.65 15.17
CA ASP A 232 29.71 6.10 15.11
C ASP A 232 29.80 6.69 13.69
#